data_AF-A0A699TWK4-F1
#
_entry.id   AF-A0A699TWK4-F1
#
_cell.length_a   1.000
_cell.length_b   1.000
_cell.length_c   1.000
_cell.angle_alpha   90.00
_cell.angle_beta   90.00
_cell.angle_gamma   90.00
#
_symmetry.space_group_name_H-M   'P 1'
#
loop_
_entity.id
_entity.type
_entity.pdbx_description
1 polymer ?
#
loop_
_entity_poly.entity_id
_entity_poly.type
_entity_poly.pdbx_seq_one_letter_code
_entity_poly.pdbx_strand_id
1 'polypeptide(L)'
;GIQCYNCKEFGHVSRECQKPKRAKDAPYHREMMLLLDMNSDSEQIDQNDEDADLAKERELLASLIEKLKCEIDESKNHNKIFGNIKQGFE
;
A
#
# COMPACT_ATOMS: atom_id res chain seq x y z
N GLY A 1 9.79 31.58 1.67
CA GLY A 1 9.36 30.71 2.78
C GLY A 1 8.94 29.37 2.21
N ILE A 2 9.10 28.29 2.95
CA ILE A 2 8.61 26.96 2.55
C ILE A 2 7.10 26.89 2.74
N GLN A 3 6.38 26.22 1.82
CA GLN A 3 4.95 25.98 1.95
C GLN A 3 4.73 24.77 2.86
N CYS A 4 3.89 24.95 3.88
CA CYS A 4 3.45 23.88 4.75
C CYS A 4 2.44 22.99 4.01
N TYR A 5 2.70 21.69 3.90
CA TYR A 5 1.78 20.77 3.23
C TYR A 5 0.50 20.53 4.04
N ASN A 6 0.57 20.65 5.36
CA ASN A 6 -0.56 20.46 6.27
C ASN A 6 -1.60 21.58 6.13
N CYS A 7 -1.19 22.86 6.22
CA CYS A 7 -2.10 24.01 6.22
C CYS A 7 -2.06 24.88 4.95
N LYS A 8 -1.18 24.56 3.98
CA LYS A 8 -0.95 25.28 2.72
C LYS A 8 -0.43 26.73 2.87
N GLU A 9 -0.07 27.16 4.08
CA GLU A 9 0.53 28.48 4.34
C GLU A 9 2.05 28.47 4.15
N PHE A 10 2.63 29.64 3.85
CA PHE A 10 4.08 29.81 3.71
C PHE A 10 4.72 30.24 5.03
N GLY A 11 5.94 29.77 5.30
CA GLY A 11 6.78 30.26 6.40
C GLY A 11 7.24 29.20 7.39
N HIS A 12 6.70 27.99 7.34
CA HIS A 12 7.08 26.86 8.20
C HIS A 12 6.92 25.54 7.44
N VAL A 13 7.64 24.51 7.90
CA VAL A 13 7.48 23.13 7.40
C VAL A 13 6.33 22.42 8.11
N SER A 14 5.76 21.39 7.50
CA SER A 14 4.62 20.64 8.05
C SER A 14 4.82 20.12 9.49
N ARG A 15 6.06 19.75 9.87
CA ARG A 15 6.41 19.31 11.23
C ARG A 15 6.30 20.41 12.30
N GLU A 16 6.41 21.67 11.89
CA GLU A 16 6.33 22.87 12.74
C GLU A 16 4.91 23.48 12.71
N CYS A 17 3.98 22.87 11.98
CA CYS A 17 2.61 23.34 11.87
C CYS A 17 1.85 23.07 13.17
N GLN A 18 1.30 24.12 13.78
CA GLN A 18 0.48 24.01 14.98
C GLN A 18 -0.98 23.60 14.69
N LYS A 19 -1.38 23.57 13.41
CA LYS A 19 -2.73 23.10 13.02
C LYS A 19 -2.80 21.58 13.10
N PRO A 20 -3.96 20.98 13.42
CA PRO A 20 -4.12 19.53 13.45
C PRO A 20 -3.67 18.88 12.14
N LYS A 21 -3.19 17.63 12.20
CA LYS A 21 -2.79 16.88 11.02
C LYS A 21 -4.00 16.72 10.09
N ARG A 22 -3.82 17.05 8.81
CA ARG A 22 -4.81 16.83 7.76
C ARG A 22 -5.07 15.33 7.61
N ALA A 23 -6.33 14.95 7.38
CA ALA A 23 -6.68 13.57 7.08
C ALA A 23 -5.93 13.08 5.83
N LYS A 24 -5.39 11.85 5.88
CA LYS A 24 -4.70 11.20 4.77
C LYS A 24 -5.73 10.58 3.81
N ASP A 25 -6.52 11.43 3.17
CA ASP A 25 -7.55 11.04 2.21
C ASP A 25 -6.96 10.72 0.82
N ALA A 26 -7.77 10.19 -0.10
CA ALA A 26 -7.31 9.88 -1.47
C ALA A 26 -6.69 11.10 -2.21
N PRO A 27 -7.23 12.34 -2.08
CA PRO A 27 -6.58 13.54 -2.57
C PRO A 27 -5.18 13.79 -1.99
N TYR A 28 -4.99 13.58 -0.68
CA TYR A 28 -3.68 13.68 -0.03
C TYR A 28 -2.66 12.71 -0.62
N HIS A 29 -3.06 11.45 -0.86
CA HIS A 29 -2.19 10.45 -1.48
C HIS A 29 -1.82 10.80 -2.92
N ARG A 30 -2.79 11.30 -3.70
CA ARG A 30 -2.54 11.71 -5.08
C ARG A 30 -1.59 12.90 -5.16
N GLU A 31 -1.79 13.90 -4.32
CA GLU A 31 -0.93 15.08 -4.24
C GLU A 31 0.48 14.70 -3.76
N MET A 32 0.61 13.74 -2.83
CA MET A 32 1.89 13.19 -2.39
C MET A 32 2.63 12.46 -3.52
N MET A 33 1.93 11.61 -4.27
CA MET A 33 2.51 10.85 -5.39
C MET A 33 3.09 11.79 -6.45
N LEU A 34 2.39 12.88 -6.76
CA LEU A 34 2.84 13.92 -7.71
C LEU A 34 4.06 14.69 -7.19
N LEU A 35 4.20 14.88 -5.87
CA LEU A 35 5.37 15.53 -5.28
C LEU A 35 6.60 14.63 -5.26
N LEU A 36 6.43 13.31 -5.17
CA LEU A 36 7.51 12.32 -5.22
C LEU A 36 8.06 12.14 -6.65
N ASP A 37 7.20 12.18 -7.66
CA ASP A 37 7.61 12.06 -9.08
C ASP A 37 8.54 13.19 -9.55
N MET A 38 8.55 14.34 -8.88
CA MET A 38 9.43 15.48 -9.21
C MET A 38 10.70 15.58 -8.36
N ASN A 39 10.89 14.72 -7.35
CA ASN A 39 11.98 14.88 -6.38
C ASN A 39 12.68 13.54 -6.09
N SER A 40 13.57 13.11 -6.99
CA SER A 40 14.36 11.88 -6.87
C SER A 40 15.50 11.93 -5.83
N ASP A 41 15.69 13.01 -5.06
CA ASP A 41 16.88 13.16 -4.20
C ASP A 41 16.61 13.67 -2.78
N SER A 42 15.37 13.60 -2.26
CA SER A 42 15.15 13.90 -0.84
C SER A 42 14.31 12.84 -0.15
N GLU A 43 15.03 11.86 0.41
CA GLU A 43 14.57 11.19 1.62
C GLU A 43 14.14 12.23 2.66
N GLN A 44 12.91 12.09 3.14
CA GLN A 44 12.45 12.27 4.52
C GLN A 44 10.99 12.72 4.51
N ILE A 45 10.10 11.75 4.30
CA ILE A 45 8.77 11.81 4.89
C ILE A 45 8.72 10.66 5.90
N ASP A 46 9.50 10.81 6.97
CA ASP A 46 9.27 10.05 8.18
C ASP A 46 8.00 10.62 8.82
N GLN A 47 6.86 10.00 8.50
CA GLN A 47 5.61 10.16 9.23
C GLN A 47 5.34 8.88 10.02
N ASN A 48 6.31 8.45 10.83
CA ASN A 48 6.09 7.38 11.80
C ASN A 48 5.31 7.91 13.01
N ASP A 49 3.98 7.85 12.93
CA ASP A 49 3.08 7.81 14.10
C ASP A 49 1.84 6.89 13.86
N GLU A 50 1.71 6.28 12.67
CA GLU A 50 0.56 5.41 12.31
C GLU A 50 1.02 4.09 11.66
N ASP A 51 2.11 3.49 12.14
CA ASP A 51 2.57 2.18 11.67
C ASP A 51 1.59 1.04 12.05
N ALA A 52 0.72 1.26 13.04
CA ALA A 52 -0.20 0.25 13.55
C ALA A 52 -1.38 -0.06 12.61
N ASP A 53 -1.77 0.87 11.72
CA ASP A 53 -2.90 0.67 10.79
C ASP A 53 -2.42 0.00 9.50
N LEU A 54 -1.30 0.48 8.95
CA LEU A 54 -0.65 -0.12 7.78
C LEU A 54 -0.17 -1.56 8.06
N ALA A 55 0.28 -1.87 9.27
CA ALA A 55 0.65 -3.22 9.65
C ALA A 55 -0.54 -4.20 9.55
N LYS A 56 -1.74 -3.77 9.95
CA LYS A 56 -2.96 -4.60 9.85
C LYS A 56 -3.40 -4.80 8.40
N GLU A 57 -3.32 -3.76 7.57
CA GLU A 57 -3.59 -3.89 6.14
C GLU A 57 -2.61 -4.86 5.47
N ARG A 58 -1.32 -4.80 5.83
CA ARG A 58 -0.30 -5.73 5.34
C ARG A 58 -0.53 -7.16 5.81
N GLU A 59 -0.96 -7.36 7.06
CA GLU A 59 -1.31 -8.67 7.61
C GLU A 59 -2.54 -9.27 6.90
N LEU A 60 -3.59 -8.47 6.68
CA LEU A 60 -4.78 -8.88 5.94
C LEU A 60 -4.45 -9.27 4.49
N LEU A 61 -3.62 -8.47 3.81
CA LEU A 61 -3.16 -8.77 2.46
C LEU A 61 -2.35 -10.07 2.41
N ALA A 62 -1.47 -10.31 3.38
CA ALA A 62 -0.69 -11.55 3.46
C ALA A 62 -1.60 -12.78 3.60
N SER A 63 -2.61 -12.69 4.47
CA SER A 63 -3.61 -13.76 4.65
C SER A 63 -4.41 -14.05 3.37
N LEU A 64 -4.81 -13.00 2.64
CA LEU A 64 -5.53 -13.15 1.38
C LEU A 64 -4.66 -13.78 0.29
N ILE A 65 -3.39 -13.39 0.20
CA ILE A 65 -2.43 -13.97 -0.75
C ILE A 65 -2.21 -15.45 -0.45
N GLU A 66 -2.06 -15.82 0.82
CA GLU A 66 -1.91 -17.21 1.24
C GLU A 66 -3.15 -18.04 0.86
N LYS A 67 -4.35 -17.51 1.12
CA LYS A 67 -5.60 -18.19 0.76
C LYS A 67 -5.75 -18.41 -0.75
N LEU A 68 -5.48 -17.38 -1.55
CA LEU A 68 -5.52 -17.49 -3.01
C LEU A 68 -4.50 -18.50 -3.53
N LYS A 69 -3.31 -18.56 -2.91
CA LYS A 69 -2.29 -19.54 -3.26
C LYS A 69 -2.77 -20.97 -3.00
N CYS A 70 -3.41 -21.23 -1.85
CA CYS A 70 -4.02 -22.53 -1.55
C CYS A 70 -5.11 -22.91 -2.55
N GLU A 71 -6.05 -22.00 -2.86
CA GLU A 71 -7.13 -22.26 -3.82
C GLU A 71 -6.60 -22.56 -5.24
N ILE A 72 -5.53 -21.87 -5.64
CA ILE A 72 -4.84 -22.12 -6.91
C ILE A 72 -4.15 -23.48 -6.91
N ASP A 73 -3.47 -23.86 -5.83
CA ASP A 73 -2.76 -25.13 -5.75
C ASP A 73 -3.72 -26.33 -5.66
N GLU A 74 -4.86 -26.18 -4.98
CA GLU A 74 -5.97 -27.13 -5.01
C GLU A 74 -6.55 -27.29 -6.43
N SER A 75 -6.77 -26.17 -7.12
CA SER A 75 -7.26 -26.16 -8.51
C SER A 75 -6.28 -26.84 -9.47
N LYS A 76 -4.97 -26.60 -9.30
CA LYS A 76 -3.93 -27.29 -10.08
C LYS A 76 -3.88 -28.79 -9.78
N ASN A 77 -4.04 -29.19 -8.52
CA ASN A 77 -4.05 -30.60 -8.15
C ASN A 77 -5.27 -31.32 -8.74
N HIS A 78 -6.46 -30.72 -8.66
CA HIS A 78 -7.68 -31.24 -9.26
C HIS A 78 -7.53 -31.38 -10.79
N ASN A 79 -6.97 -30.38 -11.47
CA ASN A 79 -6.74 -30.43 -12.92
C ASN A 79 -5.69 -31.48 -13.33
N LYS A 80 -4.68 -31.72 -12.49
CA LYS A 80 -3.69 -32.79 -12.70
C LYS A 80 -4.32 -34.18 -12.57
N ILE A 81 -5.17 -34.40 -11.56
CA ILE A 81 -5.92 -35.65 -11.39
C ILE A 81 -6.84 -35.88 -12.60
N PHE A 82 -7.58 -34.86 -13.02
CA PHE A 82 -8.49 -34.95 -14.15
C PHE A 82 -7.78 -35.20 -15.49
N GLY A 83 -6.62 -34.57 -15.72
CA GLY A 83 -5.78 -34.81 -16.90
C GLY A 83 -5.24 -36.24 -16.97
N ASN A 84 -4.78 -36.78 -15.84
CA ASN A 84 -4.29 -38.17 -15.76
C ASN A 84 -5.40 -39.20 -15.98
N ILE A 85 -6.62 -38.94 -15.47
CA ILE A 85 -7.77 -39.82 -15.70
C ILE A 85 -8.14 -39.82 -17.19
N LYS A 86 -8.18 -38.66 -17.85
CA LYS A 86 -8.50 -38.56 -19.29
C LYS A 86 -7.49 -39.33 -20.16
N GLN A 87 -6.22 -39.35 -19.79
CA GLN A 87 -5.14 -40.01 -20.53
C GLN A 87 -5.08 -41.53 -20.33
N GLY A 88 -5.76 -42.09 -19.32
CA GLY A 88 -5.85 -43.54 -19.07
C GLY A 88 -7.04 -44.24 -19.73
N PHE A 89 -7.91 -43.48 -20.41
CA PHE A 89 -9.07 -44.00 -21.16
C PHE A 89 -8.86 -43.97 -22.69
N GLU A 90 -7.68 -43.56 -23.16
CA GLU A 90 -7.18 -43.71 -24.55
C GLU A 90 -6.13 -44.83 -24.61
#